data_AF-A0A7Y8HSN6-F1
#
_entry.id   AF-A0A7Y8HSN6-F1
#
_cell.length_a   1.000
_cell.length_b   1.000
_cell.length_c   1.000
_cell.angle_alpha   90.00
_cell.angle_beta   90.00
_cell.angle_gamma   90.00
#
_symmetry.space_group_name_H-M   'P 1'
#
loop_
_entity.id
_entity.type
_entity.pdbx_description
1 polymer ?
#
loop_
_entity_poly.entity_id
_entity_poly.type
_entity_poly.pdbx_seq_one_letter_code
_entity_poly.pdbx_strand_id
1 'polypeptide(L)'
;GESLSGLNLSNTTHTNAGTYIDVVTFTDVTGNYKNTIKNVKSIISKATVTLTVTGYSVIFDGLPHTATGTATGVLGESLSGLNLSSTTHTNVGTYLDVVTFTDVTGNYKNTVKNVSSRIL
;
A
#
# COMPACT_ATOMS: atom_id res chain seq x y z
N GLY A 1 0.28 -42.08 -17.06
CA GLY A 1 -0.87 -41.41 -16.42
C GLY A 1 -1.68 -40.75 -17.51
N GLU A 2 -3.01 -40.80 -17.42
CA GLU A 2 -3.89 -40.12 -18.38
C GLU A 2 -3.97 -38.62 -18.10
N SER A 3 -4.13 -37.82 -19.13
CA SER A 3 -4.39 -36.38 -19.00
C SER A 3 -5.90 -36.15 -18.85
N LEU A 4 -6.31 -35.61 -17.71
CA LEU A 4 -7.73 -35.30 -17.46
C LEU A 4 -8.02 -33.85 -17.85
N SER A 5 -9.00 -33.65 -18.75
CA SER A 5 -9.61 -32.36 -19.03
C SER A 5 -10.74 -32.08 -18.05
N GLY A 6 -10.96 -30.81 -17.66
CA GLY A 6 -12.08 -30.42 -16.78
C GLY A 6 -11.70 -29.67 -15.52
N LEU A 7 -10.41 -29.39 -15.32
CA LEU A 7 -9.94 -28.49 -14.27
C LEU A 7 -10.31 -27.04 -14.60
N ASN A 8 -11.03 -26.38 -13.70
CA ASN A 8 -11.37 -24.97 -13.79
C ASN A 8 -10.63 -24.15 -12.71
N LEU A 9 -9.89 -23.14 -13.16
CA LEU A 9 -9.11 -22.21 -12.34
C LEU A 9 -9.52 -20.74 -12.56
N SER A 10 -10.66 -20.45 -13.20
CA SER A 10 -11.01 -19.12 -13.73
C SER A 10 -11.05 -18.00 -12.67
N ASN A 11 -11.24 -18.33 -11.40
CA ASN A 11 -11.41 -17.37 -10.30
C ASN A 11 -10.24 -17.38 -9.30
N THR A 12 -9.03 -17.69 -9.77
CA THR A 12 -7.82 -17.82 -8.93
C THR A 12 -6.85 -16.63 -9.05
N THR A 13 -7.24 -15.55 -9.73
CA THR A 13 -6.36 -14.39 -9.98
C THR A 13 -6.76 -13.19 -9.14
N HIS A 14 -5.76 -12.57 -8.49
CA HIS A 14 -5.93 -11.42 -7.60
C HIS A 14 -4.74 -10.47 -7.76
N THR A 15 -4.98 -9.17 -7.57
CA THR A 15 -3.94 -8.14 -7.67
C THR A 15 -3.79 -7.29 -6.41
N ASN A 16 -4.90 -7.05 -5.70
CA ASN A 16 -4.90 -6.25 -4.47
C ASN A 16 -4.43 -7.06 -3.27
N ALA A 17 -3.97 -6.37 -2.22
CA ALA A 17 -3.65 -7.02 -0.97
C ALA A 17 -4.92 -7.59 -0.33
N GLY A 18 -4.82 -8.80 0.19
CA GLY A 18 -5.98 -9.51 0.71
C GLY A 18 -5.71 -10.97 1.01
N THR A 19 -6.71 -11.59 1.64
CA THR A 19 -6.81 -13.04 1.77
C THR A 19 -7.99 -13.49 0.92
N TYR A 20 -7.73 -14.43 0.01
CA TYR A 20 -8.70 -14.94 -0.94
C TYR A 20 -8.90 -16.43 -0.73
N ILE A 21 -10.15 -16.88 -0.91
CA ILE A 21 -10.50 -18.29 -0.93
C ILE A 21 -10.97 -18.61 -2.34
N ASP A 22 -10.12 -19.27 -3.10
CA ASP A 22 -10.36 -19.63 -4.47
C ASP A 22 -11.07 -20.98 -4.54
N VAL A 23 -12.15 -21.05 -5.30
CA VAL A 23 -12.88 -22.29 -5.54
C VAL A 23 -12.37 -22.90 -6.84
N VAL A 24 -11.69 -24.03 -6.72
CA VAL A 24 -11.20 -24.83 -7.85
C VAL A 24 -12.14 -26.01 -8.03
N THR A 25 -12.62 -26.21 -9.26
CA THR A 25 -13.47 -27.34 -9.59
C THR A 25 -12.80 -28.25 -10.60
N PHE A 26 -13.06 -29.54 -10.47
CA PHE A 26 -12.82 -30.51 -11.50
C PHE A 26 -14.15 -31.18 -11.85
N THR A 27 -14.49 -31.12 -13.13
CA THR A 27 -15.66 -31.80 -13.69
C THR A 27 -15.18 -32.79 -14.72
N ASP A 28 -15.42 -34.07 -14.51
CA ASP A 28 -15.07 -35.08 -15.50
C ASP A 28 -16.08 -35.07 -16.65
N VAL A 29 -15.56 -34.95 -17.87
CA VAL A 29 -16.35 -34.97 -19.10
C VAL A 29 -16.55 -36.38 -19.65
N THR A 30 -15.77 -37.36 -19.16
CA THR A 30 -15.81 -38.75 -19.64
C THR A 30 -16.75 -39.65 -18.84
N GLY A 31 -17.10 -39.25 -17.61
CA GLY A 31 -17.94 -40.02 -16.69
C GLY A 31 -17.20 -41.12 -15.92
N ASN A 32 -15.88 -41.26 -16.10
CA ASN A 32 -15.04 -42.27 -15.46
C ASN A 32 -14.52 -41.84 -14.07
N TYR A 33 -14.57 -40.54 -13.76
CA TYR A 33 -14.06 -39.94 -12.54
C TYR A 33 -15.13 -39.12 -11.81
N LYS A 34 -15.00 -38.98 -10.49
CA LYS A 34 -15.89 -38.13 -9.70
C LYS A 34 -15.51 -36.66 -9.83
N ASN A 35 -16.51 -35.80 -9.98
CA ASN A 35 -16.33 -34.36 -9.85
C ASN A 35 -15.87 -34.00 -8.44
N THR A 36 -15.08 -32.93 -8.32
CA THR A 36 -14.61 -32.44 -7.02
C THR A 36 -14.51 -30.93 -6.99
N ILE A 37 -14.59 -30.39 -5.78
CA ILE A 37 -14.46 -28.96 -5.48
C ILE A 37 -13.45 -28.83 -4.36
N LYS A 38 -12.51 -27.91 -4.51
CA LYS A 38 -11.50 -27.61 -3.49
C LYS A 38 -11.41 -26.10 -3.29
N ASN A 39 -11.36 -25.71 -2.01
CA ASN A 39 -11.04 -24.34 -1.63
C ASN A 39 -9.53 -24.21 -1.43
N VAL A 40 -8.92 -23.19 -2.05
CA VAL A 40 -7.50 -22.87 -1.94
C VAL A 40 -7.36 -21.47 -1.35
N LYS A 41 -6.50 -21.31 -0.34
CA LYS A 41 -6.24 -20.01 0.27
C LYS A 41 -5.08 -19.33 -0.43
N SER A 42 -5.30 -18.12 -0.93
CA SER A 42 -4.29 -17.26 -1.54
C SER A 42 -4.13 -15.98 -0.72
N ILE A 43 -2.91 -15.49 -0.54
CA ILE A 43 -2.61 -14.30 0.28
C ILE A 43 -1.72 -13.35 -0.50
N ILE A 44 -2.14 -12.10 -0.62
CA ILE A 44 -1.33 -11.00 -1.12
C ILE A 44 -1.11 -10.03 0.04
N SER A 45 0.15 -9.85 0.45
CA SER A 45 0.51 -8.96 1.55
C SER A 45 0.52 -7.51 1.09
N LYS A 46 0.19 -6.58 2.01
CA LYS A 46 0.35 -5.14 1.77
C LYS A 46 1.81 -4.78 1.55
N ALA A 47 2.07 -3.96 0.54
CA ALA A 47 3.38 -3.41 0.25
C ALA A 47 3.76 -2.29 1.23
N THR A 48 5.07 -2.03 1.33
CA THR A 48 5.58 -0.87 2.08
C THR A 48 5.66 0.34 1.13
N VAL A 49 5.15 1.49 1.57
CA VAL A 49 5.28 2.76 0.85
C VAL A 49 6.68 3.35 1.03
N THR A 50 7.18 4.05 0.01
CA THR A 50 8.38 4.88 0.13
C THR A 50 7.98 6.34 0.39
N LEU A 51 8.37 6.88 1.56
CA LEU A 51 8.12 8.27 1.93
C LEU A 51 9.39 9.13 1.83
N THR A 52 9.34 10.15 0.97
CA THR A 52 10.39 11.17 0.86
C THR A 52 9.81 12.48 1.39
N VAL A 53 10.30 12.95 2.54
CA VAL A 53 9.80 14.16 3.20
C VAL A 53 11.00 15.01 3.57
N THR A 54 10.92 16.29 3.25
CA THR A 54 11.98 17.28 3.46
C THR A 54 11.42 18.42 4.29
N GLY A 55 11.97 18.62 5.49
CA GLY A 55 11.69 19.80 6.31
C GLY A 55 12.39 21.05 5.78
N TYR A 56 12.25 22.16 6.48
CA TYR A 56 12.84 23.44 6.09
C TYR A 56 13.80 23.98 7.14
N SER A 57 14.74 24.84 6.72
CA SER A 57 15.61 25.61 7.62
C SER A 57 15.74 27.02 7.06
N VAL A 58 14.98 27.96 7.64
CA VAL A 58 14.84 29.34 7.12
C VAL A 58 15.11 30.36 8.22
N ILE A 59 15.29 31.63 7.84
CA ILE A 59 15.33 32.78 8.75
C ILE A 59 13.89 33.28 8.93
N PHE A 60 13.53 33.68 10.15
CA PHE A 60 12.20 34.22 10.46
C PHE A 60 11.84 35.41 9.56
N ASP A 61 10.77 35.24 8.81
CA ASP A 61 10.21 36.21 7.86
C ASP A 61 8.74 36.58 8.19
N GLY A 62 8.20 36.03 9.27
CA GLY A 62 6.80 36.22 9.67
C GLY A 62 5.78 35.42 8.85
N LEU A 63 6.22 34.50 7.97
CA LEU A 63 5.34 33.67 7.15
C LEU A 63 5.28 32.22 7.68
N PRO A 64 4.18 31.48 7.42
CA PRO A 64 4.14 30.05 7.69
C PRO A 64 4.98 29.25 6.70
N HIS A 65 5.74 28.28 7.21
CA HIS A 65 6.55 27.36 6.44
C HIS A 65 6.06 25.93 6.67
N THR A 66 5.96 25.13 5.61
CA THR A 66 5.46 23.74 5.65
C THR A 66 6.47 22.81 4.97
N ALA A 67 6.65 21.60 5.50
CA ALA A 67 7.49 20.59 4.85
C ALA A 67 6.91 20.17 3.49
N THR A 68 7.76 19.62 2.63
CA THR A 68 7.35 19.05 1.34
C THR A 68 7.65 17.56 1.29
N GLY A 69 6.95 16.81 0.44
CA GLY A 69 7.25 15.39 0.30
C GLY A 69 6.37 14.65 -0.69
N THR A 70 6.70 13.38 -0.90
CA THR A 70 5.99 12.45 -1.78
C THR A 70 5.86 11.08 -1.11
N ALA A 71 4.82 10.35 -1.51
CA ALA A 71 4.62 8.94 -1.20
C ALA A 71 4.60 8.17 -2.52
N THR A 72 5.43 7.14 -2.64
CA THR A 72 5.53 6.32 -3.85
C THR A 72 5.35 4.84 -3.55
N GLY A 73 4.66 4.16 -4.47
CA GLY A 73 4.44 2.74 -4.43
C GLY A 73 5.62 1.92 -4.95
N VAL A 74 5.48 0.60 -4.94
CA VAL A 74 6.56 -0.33 -5.31
C VAL A 74 6.90 -0.30 -6.80
N LEU A 75 6.01 0.24 -7.65
CA LEU A 75 6.26 0.45 -9.08
C LEU A 75 6.69 1.89 -9.39
N GLY A 76 6.93 2.70 -8.35
CA GLY A 76 7.28 4.12 -8.48
C GLY A 76 6.07 5.03 -8.78
N GLU A 77 4.85 4.51 -8.69
CA GLU A 77 3.64 5.30 -8.86
C GLU A 77 3.44 6.27 -7.68
N SER A 78 2.89 7.45 -7.95
CA SER A 78 2.52 8.39 -6.89
C SER A 78 1.30 7.87 -6.13
N LEU A 79 1.38 7.86 -4.80
CA LEU A 79 0.28 7.47 -3.93
C LEU A 79 -0.36 8.70 -3.28
N SER A 80 -1.69 8.66 -3.13
CA SER A 80 -2.42 9.60 -2.28
C SER A 80 -2.36 9.16 -0.82
N GLY A 81 -2.64 10.08 0.11
CA GLY A 81 -2.72 9.79 1.53
C GLY A 81 -1.53 10.24 2.38
N LEU A 82 -0.53 10.91 1.79
CA LEU A 82 0.50 11.63 2.53
C LEU A 82 -0.10 12.89 3.18
N ASN A 83 0.04 13.02 4.50
CA ASN A 83 -0.43 14.18 5.25
C ASN A 83 0.73 14.95 5.89
N LEU A 84 0.94 16.20 5.45
CA LEU A 84 1.98 17.12 5.93
C LEU A 84 1.42 18.24 6.83
N SER A 85 0.14 18.20 7.19
CA SER A 85 -0.54 19.31 7.89
C SER A 85 0.05 19.66 9.26
N SER A 86 0.76 18.71 9.89
CA SER A 86 1.44 18.89 11.18
C SER A 86 2.77 19.63 11.08
N THR A 87 3.25 19.94 9.87
CA THR A 87 4.61 20.47 9.65
C THR A 87 4.66 21.99 9.47
N THR A 88 3.53 22.67 9.65
CA THR A 88 3.42 24.12 9.43
C THR A 88 3.76 24.90 10.69
N HIS A 89 4.80 25.74 10.62
CA HIS A 89 5.21 26.61 11.73
C HIS A 89 5.52 28.03 11.22
N THR A 90 5.37 29.02 12.09
CA THR A 90 5.68 30.44 11.80
C THR A 90 6.71 31.02 12.75
N ASN A 91 6.74 30.57 14.01
CA ASN A 91 7.64 31.12 15.02
C ASN A 91 9.04 30.53 14.93
N VAL A 92 10.03 31.26 15.45
CA VAL A 92 11.40 30.77 15.64
C VAL A 92 11.37 29.51 16.51
N GLY A 93 12.09 28.47 16.09
CA GLY A 93 12.08 27.19 16.79
C GLY A 93 12.70 26.06 15.99
N THR A 94 12.96 24.95 16.68
CA THR A 94 13.26 23.66 16.05
C THR A 94 12.09 22.73 16.32
N TYR A 95 11.59 22.12 15.27
CA TYR A 95 10.39 21.29 15.29
C TYR A 95 10.73 19.87 14.86
N LEU A 96 10.18 18.89 15.58
CA LEU A 96 10.23 17.48 15.22
C LEU A 96 8.80 17.02 14.97
N ASP A 97 8.39 17.06 13.71
CA ASP A 97 7.02 16.80 13.30
C ASP A 97 6.85 15.33 12.88
N VAL A 98 5.66 14.79 13.14
CA VAL A 98 5.26 13.47 12.67
C VAL A 98 4.39 13.63 11.42
N VAL A 99 4.86 13.09 10.31
CA VAL A 99 4.15 12.98 9.04
C VAL A 99 3.55 11.60 8.92
N THR A 100 2.32 11.50 8.39
CA THR A 100 1.62 10.23 8.24
C THR A 100 1.32 9.94 6.78
N PHE A 101 1.32 8.66 6.45
CA PHE A 101 0.75 8.13 5.22
C PHE A 101 -0.34 7.14 5.59
N THR A 102 -1.55 7.39 5.09
CA THR A 102 -2.69 6.49 5.21
C THR A 102 -3.07 6.00 3.83
N ASP A 103 -2.96 4.69 3.62
CA ASP A 103 -3.33 4.08 2.35
C ASP A 103 -4.84 4.12 2.14
N VAL A 104 -5.26 4.56 0.95
CA VAL A 104 -6.66 4.64 0.55
C VAL A 104 -7.10 3.45 -0.31
N THR A 105 -6.16 2.62 -0.77
CA THR A 105 -6.42 1.54 -1.73
C THR A 105 -6.59 0.17 -1.07
N GLY A 106 -6.08 0.00 0.15
CA GLY A 106 -5.95 -1.28 0.83
C GLY A 106 -4.64 -2.02 0.52
N ASN A 107 -3.84 -1.57 -0.45
CA ASN A 107 -2.65 -2.27 -0.94
C ASN A 107 -1.35 -1.92 -0.20
N TYR A 108 -1.31 -0.83 0.56
CA TYR A 108 -0.09 -0.34 1.23
C TYR A 108 -0.24 -0.26 2.75
N LYS A 109 0.87 -0.42 3.46
CA LYS A 109 0.93 -0.24 4.91
C LYS A 109 0.89 1.26 5.25
N ASN A 110 0.04 1.64 6.19
CA ASN A 110 0.10 2.97 6.80
C ASN A 110 1.48 3.14 7.46
N THR A 111 2.06 4.32 7.31
CA THR A 111 3.43 4.60 7.74
C THR A 111 3.50 5.97 8.40
N VAL A 112 4.41 6.13 9.35
CA VAL A 112 4.73 7.43 9.97
C VAL A 112 6.20 7.74 9.76
N LYS A 113 6.54 9.02 9.64
CA LYS A 113 7.92 9.49 9.48
C LYS A 113 8.13 10.77 10.28
N ASN A 114 9.22 10.84 11.03
CA ASN A 114 9.63 12.08 11.68
C ASN A 114 10.38 12.96 10.68
N VAL A 115 10.08 14.27 10.69
CA VAL A 115 10.79 15.29 9.92
C VAL A 115 11.20 16.42 10.85
N SER A 116 12.43 16.91 10.69
CA SER A 116 12.91 18.06 11.44
C SER A 116 12.85 19.32 10.57
N SER A 117 12.36 20.40 11.17
CA SER A 117 12.31 21.73 10.57
C SER A 117 12.85 22.77 11.55
N ARG A 118 13.30 23.91 11.04
CA ARG A 118 13.87 25.00 11.84
C ARG A 118 13.55 26.38 11.26
N ILE A 119 13.17 27.31 12.13
CA ILE A 119 13.08 28.74 11.85
C ILE A 119 14.05 29.44 12.80
N LEU A 120 14.97 30.23 12.26
CA LEU A 120 16.05 30.94 12.96
C LEU A 120 15.67 32.39 13.25
#